data_AF-A0A087UAS2-F1
#
_entry.id   AF-A0A087UAS2-F1
#
_cell.length_a   1.000
_cell.length_b   1.000
_cell.length_c   1.000
_cell.angle_alpha   90.00
_cell.angle_beta   90.00
_cell.angle_gamma   90.00
#
_symmetry.space_group_name_H-M   'P 1'
#
loop_
_entity.id
_entity.type
_entity.pdbx_description
1 polymer ?
#
loop_
_entity_poly.entity_id
_entity_poly.type
_entity_poly.pdbx_seq_one_letter_code
_entity_poly.pdbx_strand_id
1 'polypeptide(L)'
;MADKDNRQGPFSKVLQKHAGRAKERLLQNLGKADRTTDADFDLCVKNFNKQQNAVLRLQKEFKNYHQCLKAMQASRKSLMDTICELYEPCWVGLDNFLTKSEALDQNFEDFCEKINNQLLTPVASYIAQFPELNNKIAKRNRKLLDYDNCRHNLQNLQTMKKREEAKIAKV
;
A
#
# COMPACT_ATOMS: atom_id res chain seq x y z
N MET A 1 -30.47 -44.26 -19.05
CA MET A 1 -29.32 -44.15 -18.11
C MET A 1 -28.73 -42.76 -18.30
N ALA A 2 -28.97 -41.87 -17.33
CA ALA A 2 -28.65 -40.46 -17.43
C ALA A 2 -27.16 -40.20 -17.21
N ASP A 3 -26.60 -39.40 -18.11
CA ASP A 3 -25.27 -38.81 -18.08
C ASP A 3 -25.12 -37.97 -16.80
N LYS A 4 -24.13 -38.29 -15.95
CA LYS A 4 -23.83 -37.53 -14.74
C LYS A 4 -23.06 -36.28 -15.12
N ASP A 5 -23.84 -35.25 -15.42
CA ASP A 5 -23.45 -33.87 -15.62
C ASP A 5 -22.50 -33.38 -14.51
N ASN A 6 -21.20 -33.30 -14.83
CA ASN A 6 -20.12 -32.82 -13.97
C ASN A 6 -20.16 -31.29 -13.86
N ARG A 7 -21.22 -30.76 -13.23
CA ARG A 7 -21.32 -29.33 -12.90
C ARG A 7 -20.55 -29.01 -11.63
N GLN A 8 -19.21 -29.04 -11.71
CA GLN A 8 -18.36 -28.35 -10.74
C GLN A 8 -18.57 -26.83 -10.89
N GLY A 9 -19.35 -26.25 -9.98
CA GLY A 9 -19.63 -24.82 -9.95
C GLY A 9 -18.36 -23.96 -9.79
N PRO A 10 -18.41 -22.66 -10.12
CA PRO A 10 -17.25 -21.76 -10.05
C PRO A 10 -16.57 -21.76 -8.67
N PHE A 11 -17.35 -21.90 -7.60
CA PHE A 11 -16.88 -21.96 -6.22
C PHE A 11 -16.04 -23.20 -5.91
N SER A 12 -16.39 -24.39 -6.42
CA SER A 12 -15.62 -25.62 -6.15
C SER A 12 -14.25 -25.59 -6.83
N LYS A 13 -14.16 -25.00 -8.03
CA LYS A 13 -12.88 -24.79 -8.74
C LYS A 13 -11.96 -23.83 -7.99
N VAL A 14 -12.49 -22.78 -7.35
CA VAL A 14 -11.70 -21.84 -6.54
C VAL A 14 -11.16 -22.50 -5.28
N LEU A 15 -12.00 -23.25 -4.56
CA LEU A 15 -11.59 -24.03 -3.38
C LEU A 15 -10.51 -25.07 -3.73
N GLN A 16 -10.68 -25.77 -4.85
CA GLN A 16 -9.70 -26.75 -5.33
C GLN A 16 -8.35 -26.11 -5.65
N LYS A 17 -8.34 -24.95 -6.31
CA LYS A 17 -7.10 -24.18 -6.56
C LYS A 17 -6.45 -23.72 -5.26
N HIS A 18 -7.24 -23.29 -4.28
CA HIS A 18 -6.71 -22.87 -2.98
C HIS A 18 -6.03 -24.02 -2.23
N ALA A 19 -6.66 -25.19 -2.19
CA ALA A 19 -6.08 -26.40 -1.60
C ALA A 19 -4.82 -26.86 -2.35
N GLY A 20 -4.84 -26.80 -3.69
CA GLY A 20 -3.67 -27.11 -4.53
C GLY A 20 -2.46 -26.22 -4.23
N ARG A 21 -2.66 -24.90 -4.12
CA ARG A 21 -1.58 -23.96 -3.75
C ARG A 21 -1.03 -24.21 -2.35
N ALA A 22 -1.89 -24.51 -1.38
CA ALA A 22 -1.45 -24.82 -0.02
C ALA A 22 -0.59 -26.08 0.01
N LYS A 23 -0.99 -27.11 -0.74
CA LYS A 23 -0.21 -28.35 -0.91
C LYS A 23 1.15 -28.07 -1.57
N GLU A 24 1.18 -27.36 -2.68
CA GLU A 24 2.42 -27.05 -3.40
C GLU A 24 3.40 -26.28 -2.53
N ARG A 25 2.91 -25.25 -1.82
CA ARG A 25 3.74 -24.47 -0.90
C ARG A 25 4.37 -25.33 0.22
N LEU A 26 3.63 -26.30 0.74
CA LEU A 26 4.18 -27.26 1.72
C LEU A 26 5.24 -28.16 1.10
N LEU A 27 5.02 -28.68 -0.12
CA LEU A 27 5.99 -29.53 -0.81
C LEU A 27 7.29 -28.79 -1.11
N GLN A 28 7.21 -27.54 -1.57
CA GLN A 28 8.37 -26.68 -1.79
C GLN A 28 9.15 -26.43 -0.49
N ASN A 29 8.45 -26.07 0.59
CA ASN A 29 9.08 -25.84 1.90
C ASN A 29 9.74 -27.09 2.49
N LEU A 30 9.25 -28.29 2.13
CA LEU A 30 9.82 -29.57 2.53
C LEU A 30 10.91 -30.09 1.57
N GLY A 31 11.25 -29.34 0.51
CA GLY A 31 12.21 -29.75 -0.52
C GLY A 31 11.73 -30.91 -1.39
N LYS A 32 10.42 -31.19 -1.41
CA LYS A 32 9.81 -32.29 -2.19
C LYS A 32 9.26 -31.85 -3.55
N ALA A 33 9.27 -30.56 -3.84
CA ALA A 33 8.95 -29.99 -5.13
C ALA A 33 9.91 -28.83 -5.43
N ASP A 34 10.34 -28.73 -6.68
CA ASP A 34 11.17 -27.62 -7.14
C ASP A 34 10.38 -26.32 -7.12
N ARG A 35 11.04 -25.24 -6.70
CA ARG A 35 10.46 -23.89 -6.68
C ARG A 35 11.08 -23.05 -7.79
N THR A 36 10.23 -22.39 -8.58
CA THR A 36 10.73 -21.36 -9.51
C THR A 36 11.20 -20.15 -8.69
N THR A 37 12.43 -19.72 -8.93
CA THR A 37 13.04 -18.54 -8.29
C THR A 37 13.23 -17.43 -9.31
N ASP A 38 13.10 -16.18 -8.85
CA ASP A 38 13.26 -14.98 -9.67
C ASP A 38 13.88 -13.89 -8.81
N ALA A 39 15.21 -13.88 -8.77
CA ALA A 39 15.98 -13.02 -7.88
C ALA A 39 15.79 -11.53 -8.20
N ASP A 40 15.66 -11.18 -9.48
CA ASP A 40 15.46 -9.81 -9.92
C ASP A 40 14.09 -9.29 -9.47
N PHE A 41 13.04 -10.10 -9.63
CA PHE A 41 11.71 -9.76 -9.12
C PHE A 41 11.68 -9.67 -7.59
N ASP A 42 12.34 -10.60 -6.89
CA ASP A 42 12.40 -10.58 -5.42
C ASP A 42 13.12 -9.32 -4.91
N LEU A 43 14.18 -8.87 -5.59
CA LEU A 43 14.84 -7.60 -5.31
C LEU A 43 13.90 -6.41 -5.56
N CYS A 44 13.15 -6.41 -6.66
CA CYS A 44 12.15 -5.38 -6.95
C CYS A 44 11.08 -5.31 -5.87
N VAL A 45 10.55 -6.45 -5.42
CA VAL A 45 9.56 -6.51 -4.33
C VAL A 45 10.15 -5.99 -3.01
N LYS A 46 11.40 -6.35 -2.70
CA LYS A 46 12.10 -5.82 -1.52
C LYS A 46 12.23 -4.30 -1.57
N ASN A 47 12.63 -3.74 -2.70
CA ASN A 47 12.76 -2.31 -2.90
C ASN A 47 11.41 -1.60 -2.84
N PHE A 48 10.38 -2.18 -3.46
CA PHE A 48 9.00 -1.70 -3.40
C PHE A 48 8.47 -1.62 -1.96
N ASN A 49 8.65 -2.68 -1.17
CA ASN A 49 8.23 -2.69 0.24
C ASN A 49 9.01 -1.65 1.08
N LYS A 50 10.31 -1.49 0.81
CA LYS A 50 11.12 -0.44 1.45
C LYS A 50 10.58 0.95 1.13
N GLN A 51 10.24 1.21 -0.13
CA GLN A 51 9.66 2.48 -0.58
C GLN A 51 8.29 2.74 0.05
N GLN A 52 7.40 1.74 0.07
CA GLN A 52 6.09 1.84 0.72
C GLN A 52 6.21 2.26 2.18
N ASN A 53 7.07 1.57 2.94
CA ASN A 53 7.28 1.85 4.36
C ASN A 53 7.88 3.25 4.59
N ALA A 54 8.84 3.66 3.76
CA ALA A 54 9.46 4.97 3.85
C ALA A 54 8.43 6.10 3.63
N VAL A 55 7.57 5.96 2.63
CA VAL A 55 6.55 6.97 2.31
C VAL A 55 5.42 7.00 3.33
N LEU A 56 5.00 5.86 3.87
CA LEU A 56 4.04 5.82 4.98
C LEU A 56 4.59 6.52 6.23
N ARG A 57 5.89 6.34 6.52
CA ARG A 57 6.57 7.08 7.59
C ARG A 57 6.58 8.58 7.29
N LEU A 58 6.94 8.97 6.08
CA LEU A 58 6.94 10.38 5.65
C LEU A 58 5.56 11.03 5.82
N GLN A 59 4.48 10.36 5.42
CA GLN A 59 3.12 10.86 5.61
C GLN A 59 2.80 11.08 7.10
N LYS A 60 3.20 10.15 7.97
CA LYS A 60 3.02 10.28 9.42
C LYS A 60 3.73 11.53 9.95
N GLU A 61 4.98 11.75 9.54
CA GLU A 61 5.75 12.92 9.96
C GLU A 61 5.15 14.22 9.42
N PHE A 62 4.67 14.26 8.16
CA PHE A 62 3.98 15.45 7.64
C PHE A 62 2.69 15.77 8.40
N LYS A 63 1.89 14.75 8.76
CA LYS A 63 0.69 14.95 9.57
C LYS A 63 1.04 15.48 10.96
N ASN A 64 2.09 14.94 11.58
CA ASN A 64 2.58 15.41 12.87
C ASN A 64 3.04 16.88 12.79
N TYR A 65 3.86 17.21 11.77
CA TYR A 65 4.31 18.58 11.53
C TYR A 65 3.13 19.55 11.34
N HIS A 66 2.12 19.18 10.54
CA HIS A 66 0.91 19.97 10.37
C HIS A 66 0.16 20.19 11.69
N GLN A 67 0.09 19.18 12.56
CA GLN A 67 -0.50 19.32 13.89
C GLN A 67 0.27 20.30 14.78
N CYS A 68 1.61 20.27 14.73
CA CYS A 68 2.44 21.25 15.44
C CYS A 68 2.22 22.67 14.92
N LEU A 69 2.06 22.87 13.61
CA LEU A 69 1.74 24.17 13.03
C LEU A 69 0.40 24.72 13.55
N LYS A 70 -0.63 23.88 13.65
CA LYS A 70 -1.92 24.27 14.23
C LYS A 70 -1.80 24.64 15.71
N ALA A 71 -1.03 23.89 16.49
CA ALA A 71 -0.79 24.22 17.89
C ALA A 71 -0.07 25.56 18.02
N MET A 72 0.94 25.82 17.19
CA MET A 72 1.64 27.10 17.15
C MET A 72 0.70 28.26 16.79
N GLN A 73 -0.21 28.06 15.82
CA GLN A 73 -1.23 29.06 15.46
C GLN A 73 -2.12 29.41 16.66
N ALA A 74 -2.59 28.39 17.40
CA ALA A 74 -3.43 28.60 18.57
C ALA A 74 -2.67 29.34 19.69
N SER A 75 -1.43 28.96 19.97
CA SER A 75 -0.59 29.65 20.96
C SER A 75 -0.31 31.10 20.57
N ARG A 76 -0.02 31.35 19.29
CA ARG A 76 0.18 32.68 18.74
C ARG A 76 -1.07 33.54 18.86
N LYS A 77 -2.24 33.00 18.52
CA LYS A 77 -3.51 33.70 18.67
C LYS A 77 -3.75 34.10 20.12
N SER A 78 -3.56 33.18 21.06
CA SER A 78 -3.70 33.47 22.49
C SER A 78 -2.75 34.58 22.95
N LEU A 79 -1.50 34.60 22.48
CA LEU A 79 -0.56 35.69 22.77
C LEU A 79 -1.06 37.03 22.20
N MET A 80 -1.55 37.04 20.96
CA MET A 80 -2.05 38.25 20.31
C MET A 80 -3.31 38.77 20.99
N ASP A 81 -4.23 37.89 21.38
CA ASP A 81 -5.45 38.27 22.12
C ASP A 81 -5.05 38.99 23.44
N THR A 82 -4.10 38.44 24.20
CA THR A 82 -3.56 39.11 25.42
C THR A 82 -2.90 40.45 25.13
N ILE A 83 -2.13 40.57 24.03
CA ILE A 83 -1.50 41.84 23.67
C ILE A 83 -2.57 42.88 23.33
N CYS A 84 -3.59 42.50 22.56
CA CYS A 84 -4.70 43.38 22.19
C CYS A 84 -5.49 43.87 23.42
N GLU A 85 -5.66 43.05 24.45
CA GLU A 85 -6.29 43.45 25.72
C GLU A 85 -5.50 44.52 26.48
N LEU A 86 -4.17 44.56 26.33
CA LEU A 86 -3.29 45.51 27.02
C LEU A 86 -3.14 46.85 26.29
N TYR A 87 -3.46 46.91 25.00
CA TYR A 87 -3.23 48.11 24.19
C TYR A 87 -4.32 49.17 24.42
N GLU A 88 -3.91 50.42 24.70
CA GLU A 88 -4.83 51.55 24.69
C GLU A 88 -4.92 52.21 23.30
N PRO A 89 -6.11 52.66 22.85
CA PRO A 89 -6.30 53.27 21.52
C PRO A 89 -5.45 54.52 21.26
N CYS A 90 -4.96 55.19 22.30
CA CYS A 90 -4.13 56.38 22.19
C CYS A 90 -2.64 56.09 21.96
N TRP A 91 -2.23 54.81 22.03
CA TRP A 91 -0.82 54.44 21.89
C TRP A 91 -0.35 54.58 20.44
N VAL A 92 0.75 55.31 20.27
CA VAL A 92 1.36 55.56 18.96
C VAL A 92 1.83 54.23 18.35
N GLY A 93 1.41 53.97 17.12
CA GLY A 93 1.85 52.80 16.34
C GLY A 93 0.95 51.55 16.45
N LEU A 94 -0.18 51.63 17.17
CA LEU A 94 -1.17 50.55 17.28
C LEU A 94 -1.63 50.04 15.91
N ASP A 95 -2.06 50.92 15.01
CA ASP A 95 -2.55 50.52 13.68
C ASP A 95 -1.50 49.75 12.86
N ASN A 96 -0.24 50.18 12.94
CA ASN A 96 0.87 49.52 12.26
C ASN A 96 1.18 48.15 12.88
N PHE A 97 1.07 48.03 14.21
CA PHE A 97 1.21 46.75 14.89
C PHE A 97 0.11 45.77 14.49
N LEU A 98 -1.16 46.19 14.53
CA LEU A 98 -2.32 45.37 14.16
C LEU A 98 -2.24 44.91 12.70
N THR A 99 -1.93 45.84 11.78
CA THR A 99 -1.75 45.53 10.35
C THR A 99 -0.65 44.48 10.13
N LYS A 100 0.49 44.61 10.83
CA LYS A 100 1.58 43.63 10.73
C LYS A 100 1.20 42.28 11.34
N SER A 101 0.40 42.28 12.41
CA SER A 101 -0.08 41.06 13.05
C SER A 101 -0.99 40.27 12.12
N GLU A 102 -2.00 40.94 11.53
CA GLU A 102 -2.90 40.34 10.52
C GLU A 102 -2.11 39.83 9.32
N ALA A 103 -1.15 40.61 8.80
CA ALA A 103 -0.36 40.20 7.65
C ALA A 103 0.40 38.90 7.90
N LEU A 104 0.98 38.69 9.09
CA LEU A 104 1.65 37.43 9.38
C LEU A 104 0.74 36.29 9.86
N ASP A 105 -0.51 36.56 10.27
CA ASP A 105 -1.56 35.54 10.35
C ASP A 105 -1.92 35.01 8.97
N GLN A 106 -2.20 35.91 8.01
CA GLN A 106 -2.52 35.53 6.64
C GLN A 106 -1.38 34.73 6.00
N ASN A 107 -0.12 35.19 6.14
CA ASN A 107 1.04 34.44 5.64
C ASN A 107 1.16 33.04 6.25
N PHE A 108 0.77 32.89 7.52
CA PHE A 108 0.84 31.61 8.21
C PHE A 108 -0.27 30.66 7.76
N GLU A 109 -1.48 31.16 7.54
CA GLU A 109 -2.59 30.38 6.97
C GLU A 109 -2.27 29.91 5.55
N ASP A 110 -1.77 30.80 4.70
CA ASP A 110 -1.31 30.48 3.35
C ASP A 110 -0.22 29.40 3.37
N PHE A 111 0.72 29.49 4.31
CA PHE A 111 1.76 28.48 4.49
C PHE A 111 1.18 27.13 4.87
N CYS A 112 0.24 27.08 5.83
CA CYS A 112 -0.42 25.85 6.26
C CYS A 112 -1.22 25.21 5.12
N GLU A 113 -1.91 26.02 4.32
CA GLU A 113 -2.63 25.54 3.14
C GLU A 113 -1.67 24.94 2.10
N LYS A 114 -0.54 25.61 1.84
CA LYS A 114 0.50 25.10 0.93
C LYS A 114 1.08 23.76 1.41
N ILE A 115 1.35 23.59 2.70
CA ILE A 115 1.79 22.29 3.26
C ILE A 115 0.74 21.20 2.99
N ASN A 116 -0.55 21.49 3.19
CA ASN A 116 -1.61 20.54 2.90
C ASN A 116 -1.68 20.18 1.40
N ASN A 117 -1.79 21.19 0.54
CA ASN A 117 -2.06 21.00 -0.88
C ASN A 117 -0.84 20.51 -1.67
N GLN A 118 0.37 20.95 -1.31
CA GLN A 118 1.59 20.66 -2.07
C GLN A 118 2.41 19.52 -1.49
N LEU A 119 2.20 19.13 -0.22
CA LEU A 119 2.94 18.01 0.39
C LEU A 119 2.02 16.87 0.78
N LEU A 120 1.02 17.10 1.65
CA LEU A 120 0.18 16.02 2.18
C LEU A 120 -0.67 15.36 1.09
N THR A 121 -1.31 16.15 0.24
CA THR A 121 -2.16 15.63 -0.85
C THR A 121 -1.36 14.79 -1.86
N PRO A 122 -0.23 15.26 -2.44
CA PRO A 122 0.55 14.45 -3.36
C PRO A 122 1.11 13.16 -2.74
N VAL A 123 1.57 13.22 -1.48
CA VAL A 123 2.03 12.03 -0.76
C VAL A 123 0.88 11.03 -0.55
N ALA A 124 -0.32 11.50 -0.22
CA ALA A 124 -1.49 10.64 -0.10
C ALA A 124 -1.87 9.98 -1.43
N SER A 125 -1.88 10.75 -2.53
CA SER A 125 -2.13 10.22 -3.89
C SER A 125 -1.08 9.20 -4.31
N TYR A 126 0.19 9.42 -3.96
CA TYR A 126 1.26 8.46 -4.23
C TYR A 126 1.09 7.17 -3.41
N ILE A 127 0.74 7.28 -2.11
CA ILE A 127 0.44 6.13 -1.25
C ILE A 127 -0.74 5.30 -1.80
N ALA A 128 -1.74 5.96 -2.39
CA ALA A 128 -2.92 5.29 -2.92
C ALA A 128 -2.63 4.32 -4.09
N GLN A 129 -1.42 4.36 -4.69
CA GLN A 129 -1.01 3.45 -5.75
C GLN A 129 -0.54 2.08 -5.22
N PHE A 130 -0.06 2.01 -3.97
CA PHE A 130 0.50 0.78 -3.41
C PHE A 130 -0.50 -0.38 -3.26
N PRO A 131 -1.78 -0.18 -2.85
CA PRO A 131 -2.73 -1.28 -2.71
C PRO A 131 -2.94 -2.09 -3.99
N GLU A 132 -3.06 -1.43 -5.13
CA GLU A 132 -3.24 -2.11 -6.42
C GLU A 132 -1.98 -2.91 -6.80
N LEU A 133 -0.80 -2.32 -6.63
CA LEU A 133 0.47 -2.99 -6.90
C LEU A 133 0.70 -4.19 -5.97
N ASN A 134 0.36 -4.06 -4.69
CA ASN A 134 0.36 -5.18 -3.73
C ASN A 134 -0.56 -6.33 -4.19
N ASN A 135 -1.75 -6.00 -4.68
CA ASN A 135 -2.68 -7.00 -5.23
C ASN A 135 -2.11 -7.71 -6.47
N LYS A 136 -1.41 -6.97 -7.34
CA LYS A 136 -0.72 -7.54 -8.52
C LYS A 136 0.44 -8.46 -8.12
N ILE A 137 1.29 -8.05 -7.16
CA ILE A 137 2.37 -8.89 -6.62
C ILE A 137 1.78 -10.17 -5.99
N ALA A 138 0.75 -10.05 -5.16
CA ALA A 138 0.09 -11.21 -4.54
C ALA A 138 -0.55 -12.13 -5.60
N LYS A 139 -1.13 -11.58 -6.66
CA LYS A 139 -1.68 -12.36 -7.78
C LYS A 139 -0.58 -13.10 -8.52
N ARG A 140 0.56 -12.46 -8.81
CA ARG A 140 1.72 -13.10 -9.43
C ARG A 140 2.21 -14.28 -8.59
N ASN A 141 2.39 -14.11 -7.27
CA ASN A 141 2.85 -15.18 -6.38
C ASN A 141 1.89 -16.38 -6.37
N ARG A 142 0.57 -16.14 -6.39
CA ARG A 142 -0.42 -17.23 -6.53
C ARG A 142 -0.33 -17.94 -7.88
N LYS A 143 0.00 -17.22 -8.95
CA LYS A 143 0.14 -17.78 -10.30
C LYS A 143 1.44 -18.57 -10.48
N LEU A 144 2.52 -18.14 -9.85
CA LEU A 144 3.77 -18.88 -9.82
C LEU A 144 3.58 -20.24 -9.13
N LEU A 145 2.84 -20.26 -8.00
CA LEU A 145 2.47 -21.51 -7.33
C LEU A 145 1.55 -22.40 -8.20
N ASP A 146 0.58 -21.82 -8.91
CA ASP A 146 -0.25 -22.58 -9.85
C ASP A 146 0.62 -23.22 -10.95
N TYR A 147 1.61 -22.48 -11.47
CA TYR A 147 2.56 -22.95 -12.49
C TYR A 147 3.46 -24.08 -11.96
N ASP A 148 4.08 -23.91 -10.80
CA ASP A 148 4.95 -24.92 -10.19
C ASP A 148 4.19 -26.22 -9.93
N ASN A 149 2.95 -26.14 -9.41
CA ASN A 149 2.09 -27.30 -9.23
C ASN A 149 1.76 -28.00 -10.56
N CYS A 150 1.39 -27.26 -11.62
CA CYS A 150 1.15 -27.85 -12.94
C CYS A 150 2.40 -28.54 -13.50
N ARG A 151 3.58 -27.90 -13.39
CA ARG A 151 4.86 -28.47 -13.80
C ARG A 151 5.19 -29.75 -13.03
N HIS A 152 5.03 -29.73 -11.71
CA HIS A 152 5.27 -30.89 -10.85
C HIS A 152 4.33 -32.05 -11.20
N ASN A 153 3.03 -31.77 -11.40
CA ASN A 153 2.06 -32.79 -11.82
C ASN A 153 2.40 -33.37 -13.20
N LEU A 154 2.83 -32.54 -14.16
CA LEU A 154 3.26 -33.00 -15.48
C LEU A 154 4.49 -33.91 -15.40
N GLN A 155 5.51 -33.53 -14.63
CA GLN A 155 6.71 -34.35 -14.40
C GLN A 155 6.37 -35.71 -13.78
N ASN A 156 5.47 -35.73 -12.81
CA ASN A 156 4.98 -36.96 -12.18
C ASN A 156 4.22 -37.85 -13.19
N LEU A 157 3.39 -37.28 -14.06
CA LEU A 157 2.66 -38.05 -15.07
C LEU A 157 3.58 -38.60 -16.17
N GLN A 158 4.62 -37.86 -16.56
CA GLN A 158 5.60 -38.29 -17.56
C GLN A 158 6.50 -39.43 -17.07
N THR A 159 6.74 -39.52 -15.76
CA THR A 159 7.57 -40.57 -15.14
C THR A 159 6.80 -41.86 -14.84
N MET A 160 5.46 -41.85 -14.91
CA MET A 160 4.64 -43.04 -14.74
C MET A 160 4.66 -43.96 -15.98
N LYS A 161 4.90 -45.26 -15.77
CA LYS A 161 5.06 -46.29 -16.83
C LYS A 161 3.84 -46.49 -17.74
N LYS A 162 2.64 -46.02 -17.37
CA LYS A 162 1.46 -45.97 -18.25
C LYS A 162 1.31 -44.55 -18.79
N ARG A 163 1.67 -44.36 -20.06
CA ARG A 163 1.53 -43.10 -20.80
C ARG A 163 0.04 -42.80 -21.01
N GLU A 164 -0.61 -42.13 -20.06
CA GLU A 164 -2.01 -41.73 -20.18
C GLU A 164 -2.12 -40.38 -20.90
N GLU A 165 -1.98 -40.41 -22.23
CA GLU A 165 -1.96 -39.22 -23.11
C GLU A 165 -3.18 -38.30 -22.92
N ALA A 166 -4.36 -38.85 -22.63
CA ALA A 166 -5.58 -38.10 -22.38
C ALA A 166 -5.59 -37.28 -21.07
N LYS A 167 -4.76 -37.65 -20.08
CA LYS A 167 -4.62 -36.87 -18.84
C LYS A 167 -3.56 -35.78 -18.96
N ILE A 168 -2.52 -36.02 -19.75
CA ILE A 168 -1.47 -35.03 -20.05
C ILE A 168 -2.05 -33.81 -20.77
N ALA A 169 -2.99 -34.02 -21.71
CA ALA A 169 -3.63 -32.92 -22.45
C ALA A 169 -4.54 -32.00 -21.61
N LYS A 170 -4.79 -32.31 -20.33
CA LYS A 170 -5.75 -31.60 -19.47
C LYS A 170 -5.12 -30.92 -18.25
N VAL A 171 -3.80 -31.02 -18.07
CA VAL A 171 -3.03 -30.34 -17.01
C VAL A 171 -2.63 -28.95 -17.46
#